data_AF-A0A090MHH8-F1
#
_entry.id   AF-A0A090MHH8-F1
#
_cell.length_a   1.000
_cell.length_b   1.000
_cell.length_c   1.000
_cell.angle_alpha   90.00
_cell.angle_beta   90.00
_cell.angle_gamma   90.00
#
_symmetry.space_group_name_H-M   'P 1'
#
loop_
_entity.id
_entity.type
_entity.pdbx_description
1 polymer ?
#
loop_
_entity_poly.entity_id
_entity_poly.type
_entity_poly.pdbx_seq_one_letter_code
_entity_poly.pdbx_strand_id
1 'polypeptide(L)'
;MTYYCSDCDKLFFAGRTARDQHCQATGHALPAFECDSCSDCFDDEYDRCEHMNLEQHWAENAPECTICLFHAVTEEEVVRHEVEEHNYCADCKRTFMNLNCIRQVSKSSSKRDEVLMGVAFEWKDSSYIIGDLSFLQSEM
;
A
#
# COMPACT_ATOMS: atom_id res chain seq x y z
N MET A 1 -17.76 -10.54 -14.79
CA MET A 1 -17.03 -9.36 -14.28
C MET A 1 -17.11 -8.28 -15.33
N THR A 2 -17.51 -7.07 -14.95
CA THR A 2 -17.78 -5.95 -15.88
C THR A 2 -16.94 -4.77 -15.44
N TYR A 3 -16.26 -4.12 -16.37
CA TYR A 3 -15.43 -2.96 -16.10
C TYR A 3 -16.15 -1.70 -16.58
N TYR A 4 -15.88 -0.56 -15.96
CA TYR A 4 -16.47 0.71 -16.39
C TYR A 4 -15.39 1.80 -16.52
N CYS A 5 -15.69 2.80 -17.35
CA CYS A 5 -14.87 4.00 -17.46
C CYS A 5 -15.43 5.07 -16.53
N SER A 6 -14.60 5.60 -15.62
CA SER A 6 -15.02 6.58 -14.62
C SER A 6 -15.41 7.94 -15.22
N ASP A 7 -14.90 8.27 -16.41
CA ASP A 7 -15.17 9.57 -17.05
C ASP A 7 -16.47 9.60 -17.86
N CYS A 8 -16.95 8.44 -18.34
CA CYS A 8 -18.12 8.38 -19.23
C CYS A 8 -19.12 7.27 -18.89
N ASP A 9 -18.95 6.59 -17.76
CA ASP A 9 -19.79 5.51 -17.22
C ASP A 9 -20.05 4.35 -18.20
N LYS A 10 -19.24 4.23 -19.25
CA LYS A 10 -19.40 3.19 -20.25
C LYS A 10 -18.98 1.84 -19.67
N LEU A 11 -19.82 0.83 -19.85
CA LEU A 11 -19.57 -0.55 -19.40
C LEU A 11 -18.88 -1.39 -20.46
N PHE A 12 -17.96 -2.25 -20.01
CA PHE A 12 -17.13 -3.13 -20.82
C PHE A 12 -17.26 -4.57 -20.31
N PHE A 13 -18.06 -5.35 -21.04
CA PHE A 13 -18.26 -6.78 -20.78
C PHE A 13 -17.14 -7.66 -21.35
N ALA A 14 -16.35 -7.12 -22.28
CA ALA A 14 -15.21 -7.80 -22.89
C ALA A 14 -13.97 -7.86 -21.97
N GLY A 15 -14.02 -7.23 -20.79
CA GLY A 15 -12.96 -7.26 -19.78
C GLY A 15 -12.16 -5.96 -19.65
N ARG A 16 -11.17 -5.98 -18.74
CA ARG A 16 -10.32 -4.82 -18.38
C ARG A 16 -9.64 -4.21 -19.60
N THR A 17 -9.04 -5.03 -20.46
CA THR A 17 -8.32 -4.58 -21.65
C THR A 17 -9.18 -3.75 -22.61
N ALA A 18 -10.48 -4.06 -22.73
CA ALA A 18 -11.38 -3.29 -23.58
C ALA A 18 -11.68 -1.90 -23.00
N ARG A 19 -11.78 -1.79 -21.66
CA ARG A 19 -11.88 -0.52 -20.95
C ARG A 19 -10.59 0.29 -21.10
N ASP A 20 -9.43 -0.35 -20.96
CA ASP A 20 -8.13 0.32 -21.05
C ASP A 20 -7.88 0.91 -22.44
N GLN A 21 -8.16 0.12 -23.49
CA GLN A 21 -8.07 0.57 -24.88
C GLN A 21 -9.02 1.73 -25.15
N HIS A 22 -10.23 1.69 -24.58
CA HIS A 22 -11.16 2.80 -24.66
C HIS A 22 -10.58 4.06 -24.00
N CYS A 23 -10.11 3.97 -22.75
CA CYS A 23 -9.54 5.10 -22.03
C CYS A 23 -8.34 5.69 -22.78
N GLN A 24 -7.47 4.83 -23.33
CA GLN A 24 -6.34 5.26 -24.14
C GLN A 24 -6.77 5.97 -25.43
N ALA A 25 -7.83 5.48 -26.11
CA ALA A 25 -8.31 6.06 -27.36
C ALA A 25 -9.06 7.38 -27.17
N THR A 26 -9.77 7.55 -26.05
CA THR A 26 -10.54 8.77 -25.74
C THR A 26 -9.78 9.77 -24.88
N GLY A 27 -8.65 9.37 -24.30
CA GLY A 27 -7.91 10.18 -23.34
C GLY A 27 -8.56 10.24 -21.95
N HIS A 28 -9.41 9.26 -21.62
CA HIS A 28 -10.00 9.14 -20.28
C HIS A 28 -9.00 8.57 -19.27
N ALA A 29 -9.19 8.91 -18.00
CA ALA A 29 -8.38 8.37 -16.92
C ALA A 29 -8.70 6.88 -16.66
N LEU A 30 -7.69 6.14 -16.22
CA LEU A 30 -7.86 4.84 -15.59
C LEU A 30 -8.10 5.03 -14.08
N PRO A 31 -8.88 4.16 -13.42
CA PRO A 31 -8.96 4.13 -11.97
C PRO A 31 -7.57 3.98 -11.36
N ALA A 32 -7.25 4.83 -10.38
CA ALA A 32 -5.94 4.83 -9.74
C ALA A 32 -5.75 3.61 -8.82
N PHE A 33 -6.82 3.20 -8.12
CA PHE A 33 -6.79 2.14 -7.12
C PHE A 33 -7.78 1.03 -7.50
N GLU A 34 -7.45 0.25 -8.52
CA GLU A 34 -8.24 -0.93 -8.92
C GLU A 34 -7.69 -2.22 -8.30
N CYS A 35 -8.59 -3.15 -7.99
CA CYS A 35 -8.21 -4.51 -7.63
C CYS A 35 -7.65 -5.26 -8.85
N ASP A 36 -6.63 -6.09 -8.64
CA ASP A 36 -5.99 -6.84 -9.73
C ASP A 36 -6.85 -8.03 -10.17
N SER A 37 -7.54 -8.64 -9.21
CA SER A 37 -8.32 -9.88 -9.37
C SER A 37 -9.80 -9.64 -9.66
N CYS A 38 -10.35 -8.49 -9.26
CA CYS A 38 -11.76 -8.15 -9.49
C CYS A 38 -11.97 -6.79 -10.19
N SER A 39 -13.25 -6.42 -10.40
CA SER A 39 -13.64 -5.14 -11.01
C SER A 39 -13.83 -4.00 -10.02
N ASP A 40 -13.56 -4.24 -8.73
CA ASP A 40 -13.74 -3.23 -7.69
C ASP A 40 -12.63 -2.18 -7.78
N CYS A 41 -13.05 -0.92 -7.61
CA CYS A 41 -12.19 0.25 -7.62
C CYS A 41 -12.43 1.02 -6.32
N PHE A 42 -11.38 1.60 -5.78
CA PHE A 42 -11.36 2.27 -4.49
C PHE A 42 -10.92 3.72 -4.65
N ASP A 43 -11.23 4.53 -3.65
CA ASP A 43 -10.87 5.95 -3.64
C ASP A 43 -9.41 6.16 -3.20
N ASP A 44 -8.85 5.23 -2.44
CA ASP A 44 -7.45 5.25 -2.00
C ASP A 44 -6.78 3.86 -1.95
N GLU A 45 -5.46 3.87 -1.76
CA GLU A 45 -4.62 2.68 -1.68
C GLU A 45 -4.90 1.83 -0.43
N TYR A 46 -5.28 2.46 0.68
CA TYR A 46 -5.55 1.76 1.93
C TYR A 46 -6.77 0.86 1.79
N ASP A 47 -7.87 1.39 1.27
CA ASP A 47 -9.11 0.62 1.02
C ASP A 47 -8.88 -0.51 0.02
N ARG A 48 -8.10 -0.24 -1.03
CA ARG A 48 -7.70 -1.27 -2.00
C ARG A 48 -6.88 -2.37 -1.35
N CYS A 49 -5.91 -2.04 -0.51
CA CYS A 49 -5.09 -3.03 0.19
C CYS A 49 -5.88 -3.85 1.21
N GLU A 50 -6.79 -3.22 1.97
CA GLU A 50 -7.69 -3.93 2.89
C GLU A 50 -8.59 -4.91 2.14
N HIS A 51 -9.17 -4.50 1.00
CA HIS A 51 -9.91 -5.41 0.13
C HIS A 51 -9.03 -6.60 -0.33
N MET A 52 -7.81 -6.33 -0.78
CA MET A 52 -6.90 -7.39 -1.26
C MET A 52 -6.53 -8.37 -0.13
N ASN A 53 -6.37 -7.89 1.10
CA ASN A 53 -6.11 -8.71 2.29
C ASN A 53 -7.32 -9.58 2.67
N LEU A 54 -8.51 -9.00 2.74
CA LEU A 54 -9.73 -9.69 3.17
C LEU A 54 -10.18 -10.75 2.16
N GLU A 55 -10.13 -10.42 0.88
CA GLU A 55 -10.55 -11.32 -0.21
C GLU A 55 -9.41 -12.22 -0.72
N GLN A 56 -8.21 -12.08 -0.16
CA GLN A 56 -7.00 -12.82 -0.59
C GLN A 56 -6.74 -12.70 -2.09
N HIS A 57 -6.92 -11.49 -2.62
CA HIS A 57 -6.78 -11.19 -4.05
C HIS A 57 -5.33 -10.89 -4.48
N TRP A 58 -4.38 -11.04 -3.58
CA TRP A 58 -2.95 -10.94 -3.86
C TRP A 58 -2.47 -12.03 -4.82
N ALA A 59 -1.42 -11.73 -5.58
CA ALA A 59 -0.72 -12.75 -6.35
C ALA A 59 -0.11 -13.80 -5.39
N GLU A 60 -0.03 -15.07 -5.83
CA GLU A 60 0.49 -16.17 -5.00
C GLU A 60 1.91 -15.92 -4.46
N ASN A 61 2.72 -15.12 -5.19
CA ASN A 61 4.07 -14.74 -4.80
C ASN A 61 4.17 -13.26 -4.37
N ALA A 62 3.06 -12.65 -3.98
CA ALA A 62 3.09 -11.29 -3.46
C ALA A 62 3.94 -11.28 -2.17
N PRO A 63 4.87 -10.32 -2.01
CA PRO A 63 5.67 -10.23 -0.81
C PRO A 63 4.77 -9.95 0.40
N GLU A 64 5.00 -10.72 1.47
CA GLU A 64 4.28 -10.61 2.74
C GLU A 64 5.20 -10.10 3.85
N CYS A 65 4.61 -9.36 4.79
CA CYS A 65 5.27 -8.95 6.02
C CYS A 65 5.61 -10.18 6.86
N THR A 66 6.83 -10.22 7.40
CA THR A 66 7.26 -11.36 8.22
C THR A 66 6.65 -11.37 9.63
N ILE A 67 5.94 -10.30 10.00
CA ILE A 67 5.44 -10.05 11.36
C ILE A 67 3.90 -10.07 11.41
N CYS A 68 3.23 -9.66 10.33
CA CYS A 68 1.77 -9.60 10.23
C CYS A 68 1.30 -10.13 8.88
N LEU A 69 -0.01 -10.07 8.61
CA LEU A 69 -0.61 -10.58 7.37
C LEU A 69 -0.63 -9.55 6.22
N PHE A 70 0.08 -8.43 6.38
CA PHE A 70 0.17 -7.41 5.34
C PHE A 70 0.92 -7.95 4.13
N HIS A 71 0.34 -7.77 2.94
CA HIS A 71 0.99 -8.03 1.67
C HIS A 71 1.16 -6.71 0.91
N ALA A 72 2.14 -6.66 0.02
CA ALA A 72 2.33 -5.53 -0.87
C ALA A 72 2.61 -5.97 -2.31
N VAL A 73 2.65 -5.01 -3.23
CA VAL A 73 3.02 -5.29 -4.62
C VAL A 73 4.53 -5.51 -4.73
N THR A 74 5.31 -4.83 -3.89
CA THR A 74 6.78 -4.84 -3.91
C THR A 74 7.39 -5.17 -2.56
N GLU A 75 8.60 -5.74 -2.55
CA GLU A 75 9.32 -6.04 -1.31
C GLU A 75 9.69 -4.76 -0.56
N GLU A 76 9.95 -3.66 -1.27
CA GLU A 76 10.27 -2.36 -0.70
C GLU A 76 9.12 -1.81 0.17
N GLU A 77 7.87 -2.00 -0.27
CA GLU A 77 6.68 -1.62 0.48
C GLU A 77 6.54 -2.44 1.75
N VAL A 78 6.81 -3.75 1.69
CA VAL A 78 6.84 -4.61 2.87
C VAL A 78 7.92 -4.16 3.86
N VAL A 79 9.13 -3.86 3.39
CA VAL A 79 10.23 -3.38 4.24
C VAL A 79 9.86 -2.04 4.89
N ARG A 80 9.24 -1.12 4.13
CA ARG A 80 8.76 0.15 4.69
C ARG A 80 7.72 -0.09 5.77
N HIS A 81 6.72 -0.93 5.50
CA HIS A 81 5.69 -1.31 6.47
C HIS A 81 6.30 -1.93 7.74
N GLU A 82 7.25 -2.85 7.60
CA GLU A 82 7.96 -3.47 8.72
C GLU A 82 8.68 -2.43 9.59
N VAL A 83 9.29 -1.41 8.99
CA VAL A 83 9.95 -0.32 9.72
C VAL A 83 8.93 0.59 10.40
N GLU A 84 7.92 1.05 9.68
CA GLU A 84 6.97 2.08 10.11
C GLU A 84 5.98 1.56 11.16
N GLU A 85 5.41 0.38 10.92
CA GLU A 85 4.34 -0.20 11.74
C GLU A 85 4.86 -1.17 12.80
N HIS A 86 5.97 -1.86 12.55
CA HIS A 86 6.50 -2.89 13.46
C HIS A 86 7.82 -2.52 14.13
N ASN A 87 8.38 -1.37 13.77
CA ASN A 87 9.70 -0.96 14.23
C ASN A 87 10.75 -2.05 14.01
N TYR A 88 10.64 -2.81 12.93
CA TYR A 88 11.53 -3.92 12.61
C TYR A 88 12.68 -3.49 11.72
N CYS A 89 13.86 -4.06 11.98
CA CYS A 89 15.05 -3.86 11.16
C CYS A 89 15.51 -5.19 10.59
N ALA A 90 15.43 -5.36 9.27
CA ALA A 90 15.86 -6.56 8.57
C ALA A 90 17.36 -6.86 8.77
N ASP A 91 18.22 -5.84 8.77
CA ASP A 91 19.66 -6.00 8.99
C ASP A 91 19.98 -6.57 10.38
N CYS A 92 19.28 -6.05 11.39
CA CYS A 92 19.47 -6.46 12.78
C CYS A 92 18.62 -7.68 13.16
N LYS A 93 17.67 -8.06 12.32
CA LYS A 93 16.68 -9.12 12.52
C LYS A 93 15.95 -9.02 13.86
N ARG A 94 15.53 -7.81 14.22
CA ARG A 94 14.83 -7.54 15.49
C ARG A 94 13.93 -6.33 15.42
N THR A 95 12.93 -6.30 16.28
CA THR A 95 12.07 -5.15 16.52
C THR A 95 12.68 -4.22 17.57
N PHE A 96 12.31 -2.95 17.48
CA PHE A 96 12.73 -1.89 18.40
C PHE A 96 11.52 -1.23 19.04
N MET A 97 11.76 -0.49 20.11
CA MET A 97 10.68 0.19 20.84
C MET A 97 10.06 1.34 20.06
N ASN A 98 10.84 2.01 19.20
CA ASN A 98 10.38 3.13 18.38
C ASN A 98 11.32 3.38 17.19
N LEU A 99 10.84 4.20 16.25
CA LEU A 99 11.56 4.59 15.04
C LEU A 99 12.90 5.28 15.33
N ASN A 100 13.04 6.01 16.44
CA ASN A 100 14.30 6.66 16.78
C ASN A 100 15.40 5.64 17.09
N CYS A 101 15.07 4.52 17.75
CA CYS A 101 16.00 3.43 17.99
C CYS A 101 16.46 2.78 16.67
N ILE A 102 15.55 2.61 15.70
CA ILE A 102 15.91 2.10 14.37
C ILE A 102 16.82 3.09 13.65
N ARG A 103 16.45 4.37 13.60
CA ARG A 103 17.27 5.41 12.94
C ARG A 103 18.71 5.44 13.46
N GLN A 104 18.90 5.19 14.76
CA GLN A 104 20.24 5.08 15.34
C GLN A 104 20.97 3.83 14.86
N VAL A 105 20.31 2.67 14.84
CA VAL A 105 20.94 1.41 14.40
C VAL A 105 21.25 1.41 12.91
N SER A 106 20.35 1.93 12.07
CA SER A 106 20.53 2.06 10.62
C SER A 106 21.75 2.92 10.26
N LYS A 107 22.03 3.96 11.05
CA LYS A 107 23.23 4.81 10.87
C LYS A 107 24.54 4.10 11.25
N SER A 108 24.47 3.09 12.12
CA SER A 108 25.63 2.35 12.62
C SER A 108 25.92 1.05 11.88
N SER A 109 24.96 0.58 11.06
CA SER A 109 25.07 -0.60 10.21
C SER A 109 26.04 -0.32 9.04
N SER A 110 27.22 -0.92 9.05
CA SER A 110 28.32 -0.69 8.10
C SER A 110 28.09 -1.20 6.66
N LYS A 111 26.84 -1.27 6.17
CA LYS A 111 26.49 -1.64 4.79
C LYS A 111 25.59 -0.58 4.15
N ARG A 112 26.24 0.53 3.79
CA ARG A 112 25.89 1.39 2.64
C ARG A 112 26.15 0.58 1.35
N ASP A 113 25.41 0.61 0.25
CA ASP A 113 24.40 1.50 -0.31
C ASP A 113 23.61 0.65 -1.33
N GLU A 114 22.27 0.73 -1.37
CA GLU A 114 21.46 0.71 -2.61
C GLU A 114 19.95 0.70 -2.31
N VAL A 115 19.48 0.03 -1.24
CA VAL A 115 18.03 -0.06 -0.98
C VAL A 115 17.49 1.18 -0.24
N LEU A 116 18.30 1.83 0.60
CA LEU A 116 17.86 2.98 1.40
C LEU A 116 17.94 4.35 0.68
N MET A 117 18.59 4.44 -0.49
CA MET A 117 18.66 5.70 -1.25
C MET A 117 17.45 5.93 -2.17
N GLY A 118 16.60 4.92 -2.38
CA GLY A 118 15.29 5.08 -3.04
C GLY A 118 14.18 5.60 -2.12
N VAL A 119 14.36 5.46 -0.79
CA VAL A 119 13.37 5.87 0.24
C VAL A 119 13.62 7.28 0.78
N ALA A 120 14.60 8.00 0.22
CA ALA A 120 14.79 9.43 0.45
C ALA A 120 13.80 10.25 -0.40
N PHE A 121 12.52 9.88 -0.39
CA PHE A 121 11.46 10.75 -0.88
C PHE A 121 11.11 11.72 0.26
N GLU A 122 11.12 13.00 -0.06
CA GLU A 122 10.95 14.16 0.82
C GLU A 122 10.31 13.85 2.18
N TRP A 123 11.10 13.96 3.25
CA TRP A 123 10.57 14.22 4.59
C TRP A 123 9.91 15.61 4.59
N LYS A 124 8.78 15.75 3.91
CA LYS A 124 7.86 16.84 4.19
C LYS A 124 7.15 16.44 5.47
N ASP A 125 7.23 17.34 6.44
CA ASP A 125 6.51 17.34 7.71
C ASP A 125 5.00 17.19 7.49
N SER A 126 4.55 15.99 7.13
CA SER A 126 3.14 15.66 7.07
C SER A 126 2.76 15.15 8.46
N SER A 127 2.46 16.11 9.32
CA SER A 127 1.56 15.94 10.44
C SER A 127 0.21 15.42 9.90
N TYR A 128 0.14 14.12 9.60
CA TYR A 128 -1.13 13.45 9.42
C TYR A 128 -1.57 13.03 10.82
N ILE A 129 -2.54 13.80 11.30
CA ILE A 129 -3.31 13.57 12.51
C ILE A 129 -3.81 12.13 12.45
N ILE A 130 -3.27 11.28 13.31
CA ILE A 130 -3.93 10.06 13.74
C ILE A 130 -5.27 10.52 14.31
N GLY A 131 -6.33 10.35 13.53
CA GLY A 131 -7.69 10.61 13.94
C GLY A 131 -7.99 9.71 15.14
N ASP A 132 -8.13 10.36 16.28
CA ASP A 132 -8.44 9.79 17.59
C ASP A 132 -9.64 8.84 17.49
N LEU A 133 -9.36 7.53 17.58
CA LEU A 133 -10.34 6.48 17.84
C LEU A 133 -10.75 6.55 19.32
N SER A 134 -11.46 7.63 19.68
CA SER A 134 -12.19 7.72 20.94
C SER A 134 -13.60 7.18 20.75
N PHE A 135 -13.71 5.87 20.93
CA PHE A 135 -14.55 5.32 21.98
C PHE A 135 -16.00 5.87 22.06
N LEU A 136 -16.92 5.25 21.31
CA LEU A 136 -18.35 5.29 21.65
C LEU A 136 -18.57 4.44 22.92
N GLN A 137 -18.47 5.09 24.08
CA GLN A 137 -19.15 4.66 25.29
C GLN A 137 -20.28 5.65 25.60
N SER A 138 -21.50 5.10 25.61
CA SER A 138 -22.66 5.43 26.45
C SER A 138 -22.75 6.84 27.05
N GLU A 139 -23.84 7.56 26.77
CA GLU A 139 -24.95 7.75 27.72
C GLU A 139 -26.05 8.67 27.13
N MET A 140 -27.29 8.35 27.50
CA MET A 140 -28.58 9.05 27.35
C MET A 140 -29.37 8.93 26.03
#